data_AF-A0A0T5ZLU0-F1
#
_entry.id   AF-A0A0T5ZLU0-F1
#
_cell.length_a   1.000
_cell.length_b   1.000
_cell.length_c   1.000
_cell.angle_alpha   90.00
_cell.angle_beta   90.00
_cell.angle_gamma   90.00
#
_symmetry.space_group_name_H-M   'P 1'
#
loop_
_entity.id
_entity.type
_entity.pdbx_description
1 polymer ?
#
loop_
_entity_poly.entity_id
_entity_poly.type
_entity_poly.pdbx_seq_one_letter_code
_entity_poly.pdbx_strand_id
1 'polypeptide(L)'
;MIVPRLRPERALWQAGVVRVAGVDEVGVAPTCGPVVAAAVIMPVNCRRIAGVRDSKTLSAAQRERLDPIIRRRALAVGVGAASVVEIDRLNIYHATHLAMRRAIARLGGHDHVLVDGNRIVGFQEHVGPYTSIVDGDASCYSIACASIVAKVVRDRLMRRLAARYPGYGWEHNAGYATADHREALQRLGPTPFHRRSFAPVQVALNGLQMDLPLGVEAVVDLEAEFATELAELIEEARLAPTSSDAG
;
A
#
# COMPACT_ATOMS: atom_id res chain seq x y z
N MET A 1 -1.77 -9.72 -27.99
CA MET A 1 -1.62 -9.86 -26.52
C MET A 1 -0.17 -10.20 -26.23
N ILE A 2 0.55 -9.36 -25.48
CA ILE A 2 1.95 -9.61 -25.12
C ILE A 2 1.97 -10.67 -24.02
N VAL A 3 2.83 -11.68 -24.18
CA VAL A 3 3.01 -12.75 -23.20
C VAL A 3 4.47 -12.72 -22.75
N PRO A 4 4.73 -12.56 -21.43
CA PRO A 4 6.09 -12.45 -20.92
C PRO A 4 6.89 -13.72 -21.23
N ARG A 5 8.17 -13.51 -21.51
CA ARG A 5 9.13 -14.56 -21.84
C ARG A 5 10.14 -14.70 -20.69
N LEU A 6 10.90 -15.79 -20.74
CA LEU A 6 11.97 -16.09 -19.78
C LEU A 6 13.33 -15.57 -20.28
N ARG A 7 13.37 -14.51 -21.10
CA ARG A 7 14.62 -14.08 -21.75
C ARG A 7 15.65 -13.57 -20.72
N PRO A 8 15.30 -12.62 -19.84
CA PRO A 8 16.22 -12.17 -18.78
C PRO A 8 16.62 -13.29 -17.83
N GLU A 9 15.66 -14.11 -17.40
CA GLU A 9 15.91 -15.22 -16.48
C GLU A 9 16.84 -16.26 -17.08
N ARG A 10 16.64 -16.65 -18.35
CA ARG A 10 17.50 -17.62 -19.02
C ARG A 10 18.92 -17.13 -19.21
N ALA A 11 19.11 -15.85 -19.50
CA ALA A 11 20.45 -15.28 -19.61
C ALA A 11 21.20 -15.41 -18.28
N LEU A 12 20.55 -15.11 -17.16
CA LEU A 12 21.11 -15.29 -15.83
C LEU A 12 21.34 -16.77 -15.47
N TRP A 13 20.38 -17.65 -15.75
CA TRP A 13 20.54 -19.08 -15.50
C TRP A 13 21.69 -19.71 -16.29
N GLN A 14 21.91 -19.28 -17.54
CA GLN A 14 23.04 -19.73 -18.36
C GLN A 14 24.39 -19.24 -17.81
N ALA A 15 24.39 -18.12 -17.08
CA ALA A 15 25.56 -17.60 -16.38
C ALA A 15 25.76 -18.22 -14.97
N GLY A 16 24.97 -19.24 -14.61
CA GLY A 16 25.08 -19.92 -13.31
C GLY A 16 24.35 -19.23 -12.14
N VAL A 17 23.65 -18.13 -12.40
CA VAL A 17 22.81 -17.44 -11.40
C VAL A 17 21.47 -18.18 -11.32
N VAL A 18 21.21 -18.93 -10.26
CA VAL A 18 20.08 -19.89 -10.19
C VAL A 18 18.84 -19.25 -9.59
N ARG A 19 19.00 -18.53 -8.47
CA ARG A 19 17.90 -17.92 -7.70
C ARG A 19 17.62 -16.50 -8.17
N VAL A 20 16.98 -16.40 -9.33
CA VAL A 20 16.57 -15.12 -9.94
C VAL A 20 15.20 -14.71 -9.40
N ALA A 21 15.12 -13.57 -8.72
CA ALA A 21 13.90 -13.02 -8.17
C ALA A 21 13.31 -11.95 -9.09
N GLY A 22 12.07 -12.12 -9.56
CA GLY A 22 11.31 -11.05 -10.20
C GLY A 22 10.53 -10.24 -9.16
N VAL A 23 10.54 -8.91 -9.28
CA VAL A 23 9.95 -7.98 -8.31
C VAL A 23 9.10 -6.94 -9.03
N ASP A 24 7.91 -6.70 -8.48
CA ASP A 24 7.00 -5.63 -8.94
C ASP A 24 6.16 -5.11 -7.77
N GLU A 25 5.65 -3.89 -7.91
CA GLU A 25 4.79 -3.21 -6.95
C GLU A 25 3.40 -2.85 -7.49
N VAL A 26 2.51 -2.53 -6.56
CA VAL A 26 1.20 -1.96 -6.86
C VAL A 26 0.82 -0.96 -5.79
N GLY A 27 0.04 0.05 -6.19
CA GLY A 27 -0.47 1.06 -5.26
C GLY A 27 0.42 2.29 -5.14
N VAL A 28 1.19 2.63 -6.17
CA VAL A 28 1.98 3.88 -6.19
C VAL A 28 1.07 5.11 -6.26
N ALA A 29 0.15 5.15 -7.23
CA ALA A 29 -0.72 6.30 -7.50
C ALA A 29 -1.95 6.53 -6.58
N PRO A 30 -2.59 5.50 -5.99
CA PRO A 30 -3.75 5.67 -5.12
C PRO A 30 -3.57 6.68 -3.98
N THR A 31 -4.63 7.38 -3.60
CA THR A 31 -4.63 8.31 -2.45
C THR A 31 -4.88 7.60 -1.12
N CYS A 32 -5.34 6.34 -1.17
CA CYS A 32 -5.60 5.52 0.02
C CYS A 32 -4.87 4.17 -0.05
N GLY A 33 -4.51 3.67 1.14
CA GLY A 33 -3.95 2.34 1.35
C GLY A 33 -2.44 2.27 1.11
N PRO A 34 -1.83 1.11 1.39
CA PRO A 34 -0.38 0.93 1.28
C PRO A 34 0.07 0.82 -0.18
N VAL A 35 1.38 0.94 -0.38
CA VAL A 35 2.07 0.34 -1.53
C VAL A 35 2.48 -1.08 -1.15
N VAL A 36 2.28 -2.03 -2.05
CA VAL A 36 2.56 -3.46 -1.84
C VAL A 36 3.48 -3.92 -2.96
N ALA A 37 4.55 -4.62 -2.62
CA ALA A 37 5.43 -5.28 -3.57
C ALA A 37 5.44 -6.79 -3.33
N ALA A 38 5.69 -7.55 -4.39
CA ALA A 38 5.95 -8.97 -4.30
C ALA A 38 7.29 -9.29 -4.96
N ALA A 39 7.92 -10.36 -4.49
CA ALA A 39 9.11 -10.94 -5.06
C ALA A 39 8.86 -12.42 -5.31
N VAL A 40 9.20 -12.94 -6.49
CA VAL A 40 8.92 -14.32 -6.89
C VAL A 40 10.16 -14.94 -7.51
N ILE A 41 10.59 -16.09 -6.99
CA ILE A 41 11.63 -16.93 -7.60
C ILE A 41 10.95 -18.12 -8.24
N MET A 42 11.12 -18.27 -9.56
CA MET A 42 10.62 -19.43 -10.30
C MET A 42 11.72 -20.48 -10.47
N PRO A 43 11.39 -21.78 -10.57
CA PRO A 43 12.38 -22.82 -10.87
C PRO A 43 13.11 -22.54 -12.19
N VAL A 44 14.39 -22.90 -12.25
CA VAL A 44 15.20 -22.79 -13.47
C VAL A 44 14.50 -23.50 -14.62
N ASN A 45 14.42 -22.83 -15.77
CA ASN A 45 13.78 -23.34 -16.98
C ASN A 45 12.32 -23.79 -16.80
N CYS A 46 11.61 -23.27 -15.80
CA CYS A 46 10.22 -23.66 -15.53
C CYS A 46 9.31 -23.49 -16.75
N ARG A 47 8.31 -24.38 -16.86
CA ARG A 47 7.22 -24.19 -17.81
C ARG A 47 6.33 -23.04 -17.35
N ARG A 48 6.16 -22.04 -18.22
CA ARG A 48 5.27 -20.89 -17.98
C ARG A 48 3.85 -21.33 -17.68
N ILE A 49 3.22 -20.67 -16.72
CA ILE A 49 1.81 -20.84 -16.36
C ILE A 49 0.97 -20.15 -17.43
N ALA A 50 0.00 -20.88 -18.00
CA ALA A 50 -0.89 -20.33 -19.01
C ALA A 50 -1.70 -19.15 -18.44
N GLY A 51 -1.75 -18.05 -19.18
CA GLY A 51 -2.51 -16.85 -18.80
C GLY A 51 -1.75 -15.82 -17.96
N VAL A 52 -0.54 -16.11 -17.47
CA VAL A 52 0.32 -15.10 -16.84
C VAL A 52 0.76 -14.06 -17.87
N ARG A 53 0.49 -12.79 -17.55
CA ARG A 53 0.84 -11.57 -18.30
C ARG A 53 0.68 -10.37 -17.35
N ASP A 54 0.95 -9.16 -17.84
CA ASP A 54 0.71 -7.90 -17.12
C ASP A 54 -0.61 -7.95 -16.34
N SER A 55 -0.50 -7.76 -15.02
CA SER A 55 -1.60 -7.84 -14.07
C SER A 55 -2.72 -6.84 -14.37
N LYS A 56 -2.41 -5.68 -14.97
CA LYS A 56 -3.35 -4.64 -15.37
C LYS A 56 -4.26 -5.10 -16.51
N THR A 57 -3.79 -6.03 -17.35
CA THR A 57 -4.55 -6.61 -18.48
C THR A 57 -5.39 -7.84 -18.11
N LEU A 58 -5.35 -8.26 -16.84
CA LEU A 58 -6.13 -9.37 -16.31
C LEU A 58 -7.39 -8.85 -15.61
N SER A 59 -8.45 -9.64 -15.57
CA SER A 59 -9.56 -9.37 -14.65
C SER A 59 -9.19 -9.78 -13.21
N ALA A 60 -9.92 -9.28 -12.22
CA ALA A 60 -9.72 -9.68 -10.82
C ALA A 60 -9.85 -11.20 -10.63
N ALA A 61 -10.88 -11.81 -11.21
CA ALA A 61 -11.08 -13.26 -11.19
C ALA A 61 -9.92 -14.04 -11.84
N GLN A 62 -9.36 -13.54 -12.95
CA GLN A 62 -8.20 -14.16 -13.59
C GLN A 62 -6.97 -14.11 -12.68
N ARG A 63 -6.71 -12.97 -12.03
CA ARG A 63 -5.62 -12.81 -11.07
C ARG A 63 -5.79 -13.72 -9.85
N GLU A 64 -6.98 -13.76 -9.26
CA GLU A 64 -7.27 -14.60 -8.10
C GLU A 64 -7.13 -16.11 -8.39
N ARG A 65 -7.41 -16.52 -9.63
CA ARG A 65 -7.14 -17.89 -10.09
C ARG A 65 -5.64 -18.17 -10.28
N LEU A 66 -4.86 -17.17 -10.73
CA LEU A 66 -3.43 -17.33 -11.03
C LEU A 66 -2.55 -17.28 -9.78
N ASP A 67 -2.84 -16.40 -8.81
CA ASP A 67 -2.09 -16.23 -7.54
C ASP A 67 -1.76 -17.56 -6.84
N PRO A 68 -2.73 -18.47 -6.54
CA PRO A 68 -2.41 -19.75 -5.89
C PRO A 68 -1.59 -20.70 -6.78
N ILE A 69 -1.71 -20.61 -8.10
CA ILE A 69 -0.90 -21.42 -9.03
C ILE A 69 0.55 -20.94 -9.04
N ILE A 70 0.76 -19.62 -9.07
CA ILE A 70 2.08 -18.99 -8.98
C ILE A 70 2.74 -19.40 -7.67
N ARG A 71 2.07 -19.21 -6.53
CA ARG A 71 2.61 -19.54 -5.20
C ARG A 71 3.04 -20.99 -5.06
N ARG A 72 2.27 -21.92 -5.63
CA ARG A 72 2.58 -23.35 -5.59
C ARG A 72 3.74 -23.75 -6.51
N ARG A 73 3.96 -23.03 -7.62
CA ARG A 73 5.02 -23.36 -8.59
C ARG A 73 6.31 -22.57 -8.36
N ALA A 74 6.25 -21.46 -7.65
CA ALA A 74 7.41 -20.68 -7.26
C ALA A 74 8.23 -21.44 -6.22
N LEU A 75 9.55 -21.28 -6.26
CA LEU A 75 10.46 -21.76 -5.21
C LEU A 75 10.34 -20.92 -3.95
N ALA A 76 10.10 -19.62 -4.10
CA ALA A 76 9.88 -18.68 -3.02
C ALA A 76 9.00 -17.52 -3.47
N VAL A 77 8.17 -17.03 -2.55
CA VAL A 77 7.36 -15.81 -2.73
C VAL A 77 7.48 -14.96 -1.48
N GLY A 78 7.95 -13.74 -1.65
CA GLY A 78 7.98 -12.72 -0.62
C GLY A 78 6.96 -11.63 -0.91
N VAL A 79 6.33 -11.07 0.12
CA VAL A 79 5.42 -9.94 0.01
C VAL A 79 5.81 -8.88 1.02
N GLY A 80 6.01 -7.65 0.56
CA GLY A 80 6.34 -6.50 1.37
C GLY A 80 5.33 -5.38 1.16
N ALA A 81 5.17 -4.52 2.15
CA ALA A 81 4.33 -3.34 2.04
C ALA A 81 4.99 -2.17 2.76
N ALA A 82 4.66 -0.95 2.32
CA ALA A 82 4.89 0.27 3.10
C ALA A 82 3.53 0.92 3.38
N SER A 83 3.31 1.20 4.67
CA SER A 83 2.10 1.79 5.21
C SER A 83 1.93 3.24 4.76
N VAL A 84 0.73 3.78 4.96
CA VAL A 84 0.42 5.19 4.68
C VAL A 84 1.31 6.13 5.50
N VAL A 85 1.58 5.79 6.76
CA VAL A 85 2.51 6.55 7.62
C VAL A 85 3.92 6.57 7.05
N GLU A 86 4.39 5.44 6.52
CA GLU A 86 5.70 5.37 5.88
C GLU A 86 5.75 6.10 4.55
N ILE A 87 4.67 6.08 3.77
CA ILE A 87 4.55 6.86 2.53
C ILE A 87 4.63 8.35 2.83
N ASP A 88 3.85 8.83 3.80
CA ASP A 88 3.85 10.24 4.18
C ASP A 88 5.21 10.69 4.74
N ARG A 89 5.93 9.81 5.46
CA ARG A 89 7.27 10.11 6.01
C ARG A 89 8.38 10.05 4.97
N LEU A 90 8.35 9.07 4.08
CA LEU A 90 9.46 8.75 3.18
C LEU A 90 9.29 9.30 1.78
N ASN A 91 8.10 9.81 1.43
CA ASN A 91 7.60 9.96 0.06
C ASN A 91 7.33 8.62 -0.65
N ILE A 92 6.54 8.67 -1.73
CA ILE A 92 6.09 7.46 -2.43
C ILE A 92 7.23 6.68 -3.10
N TYR A 93 8.28 7.35 -3.55
CA TYR A 93 9.43 6.72 -4.20
C TYR A 93 10.18 5.82 -3.21
N HIS A 94 10.58 6.37 -2.05
CA HIS A 94 11.31 5.59 -1.06
C HIS A 94 10.43 4.57 -0.33
N ALA A 95 9.12 4.84 -0.13
CA ALA A 95 8.20 3.84 0.41
C ALA A 95 8.02 2.64 -0.53
N THR A 96 7.99 2.89 -1.85
CA THR A 96 7.93 1.82 -2.86
C THR A 96 9.17 0.91 -2.76
N HIS A 97 10.37 1.50 -2.68
CA HIS A 97 11.60 0.72 -2.51
C HIS A 97 11.63 -0.03 -1.18
N LEU A 98 11.12 0.57 -0.11
CA LEU A 98 11.00 -0.10 1.19
C LEU A 98 10.10 -1.34 1.08
N ALA A 99 8.97 -1.23 0.37
CA ALA A 99 8.09 -2.38 0.11
C ALA A 99 8.80 -3.48 -0.70
N MET A 100 9.54 -3.12 -1.76
CA MET A 100 10.32 -4.07 -2.56
C MET A 100 11.40 -4.78 -1.73
N ARG A 101 12.20 -4.02 -0.95
CA ARG A 101 13.21 -4.57 -0.04
C ARG A 101 12.61 -5.55 0.95
N ARG A 102 11.44 -5.20 1.51
CA ARG A 102 10.66 -6.06 2.41
C ARG A 102 10.16 -7.34 1.73
N ALA A 103 9.80 -7.27 0.45
CA ALA A 103 9.40 -8.46 -0.30
C ALA A 103 10.61 -9.37 -0.54
N ILE A 104 11.73 -8.81 -1.00
CA ILE A 104 12.97 -9.54 -1.28
C ILE A 104 13.52 -10.21 -0.01
N ALA A 105 13.56 -9.50 1.12
CA ALA A 105 14.04 -10.04 2.39
C ALA A 105 13.27 -11.29 2.87
N ARG A 106 12.01 -11.46 2.43
CA ARG A 106 11.17 -12.61 2.78
C ARG A 106 11.36 -13.83 1.88
N LEU A 107 12.22 -13.76 0.87
CA LEU A 107 12.55 -14.91 0.00
C LEU A 107 13.46 -15.94 0.68
N GLY A 108 14.15 -15.57 1.76
CA GLY A 108 15.16 -16.42 2.41
C GLY A 108 16.44 -16.60 1.60
N GLY A 109 16.70 -15.73 0.62
CA GLY A 109 17.92 -15.69 -0.20
C GLY A 109 17.66 -15.68 -1.70
N HIS A 110 18.53 -15.02 -2.45
CA HIS A 110 18.48 -14.86 -3.91
C HIS A 110 19.89 -14.54 -4.43
N ASP A 111 20.11 -14.75 -5.73
CA ASP A 111 21.41 -14.49 -6.38
C ASP A 111 21.36 -13.17 -7.18
N HIS A 112 20.21 -12.86 -7.79
CA HIS A 112 20.00 -11.65 -8.59
C HIS A 112 18.53 -11.24 -8.58
N VAL A 113 18.28 -9.93 -8.66
CA VAL A 113 16.92 -9.35 -8.67
C VAL A 113 16.62 -8.70 -10.02
N LEU A 114 15.48 -9.04 -10.62
CA LEU A 114 14.90 -8.37 -11.77
C LEU A 114 13.73 -7.51 -11.28
N VAL A 115 13.78 -6.20 -11.48
CA VAL A 115 12.79 -5.24 -10.94
C VAL A 115 12.06 -4.55 -12.08
N ASP A 116 10.73 -4.40 -11.97
CA ASP A 116 9.95 -3.60 -12.91
C ASP A 116 10.32 -2.11 -12.83
N GLY A 117 10.35 -1.44 -13.98
CA GLY A 117 10.53 0.00 -14.08
C GLY A 117 11.98 0.46 -14.23
N ASN A 118 12.25 1.67 -13.75
CA ASN A 118 13.52 2.38 -13.96
C ASN A 118 14.61 1.99 -12.96
N ARG A 119 15.84 2.41 -13.25
CA ARG A 119 16.98 2.22 -12.34
C ARG A 119 16.71 2.90 -10.99
N ILE A 120 17.02 2.19 -9.90
CA ILE A 120 16.85 2.68 -8.54
C ILE A 120 18.22 3.05 -7.93
N VAL A 121 18.38 4.31 -7.53
CA VAL A 121 19.64 4.79 -6.91
C VAL A 121 19.83 4.12 -5.54
N GLY A 122 21.04 3.60 -5.28
CA GLY A 122 21.39 2.94 -4.02
C GLY A 122 20.75 1.57 -3.75
N PHE A 123 19.93 1.03 -4.67
CA PHE A 123 19.19 -0.21 -4.43
C PHE A 123 20.09 -1.43 -4.25
N GLN A 124 21.16 -1.50 -5.04
CA GLN A 124 22.12 -2.61 -5.03
C GLN A 124 22.78 -2.81 -3.66
N GLU A 125 22.97 -1.74 -2.89
CA GLU A 125 23.51 -1.79 -1.52
C GLU A 125 22.58 -2.51 -0.55
N HIS A 126 21.29 -2.58 -0.86
CA HIS A 126 20.28 -3.20 -0.01
C HIS A 126 19.86 -4.60 -0.46
N VAL A 127 19.92 -4.88 -1.77
CA VAL A 127 19.40 -6.14 -2.32
C VAL A 127 20.45 -6.96 -3.05
N GLY A 128 21.69 -6.48 -3.16
CA GLY A 128 22.72 -7.13 -3.97
C GLY A 128 22.49 -6.90 -5.48
N PRO A 129 23.06 -7.77 -6.34
CA PRO A 129 22.97 -7.65 -7.80
C PRO A 129 21.52 -7.52 -8.28
N TYR A 130 21.25 -6.49 -9.09
CA TYR A 130 19.92 -6.29 -9.64
C TYR A 130 19.97 -5.70 -11.05
N THR A 131 18.86 -5.84 -11.77
CA THR A 131 18.62 -5.25 -13.07
C THR A 131 17.19 -4.70 -13.13
N SER A 132 17.06 -3.43 -13.49
CA SER A 132 15.77 -2.82 -13.79
C SER A 132 15.35 -3.14 -15.22
N ILE A 133 14.08 -3.45 -15.43
CA ILE A 133 13.49 -3.74 -16.74
C ILE A 133 12.26 -2.84 -16.90
N VAL A 134 12.33 -1.89 -17.84
CA VAL A 134 11.17 -1.07 -18.21
C VAL A 134 10.10 -1.97 -18.82
N ASP A 135 8.86 -1.85 -18.36
CA ASP A 135 7.74 -2.73 -18.71
C ASP A 135 8.10 -4.22 -18.54
N GLY A 136 8.73 -4.52 -17.40
CA GLY A 136 9.13 -5.85 -16.97
C GLY A 136 7.94 -6.77 -16.76
N ASP A 137 6.80 -6.26 -16.30
CA ASP A 137 5.55 -7.03 -16.15
C ASP A 137 5.02 -7.60 -17.49
N ALA A 138 5.34 -6.95 -18.61
CA ALA A 138 4.99 -7.39 -19.96
C ALA A 138 6.05 -8.31 -20.59
N SER A 139 7.32 -8.16 -20.22
CA SER A 139 8.46 -8.77 -20.92
C SER A 139 9.18 -9.87 -20.15
N CYS A 140 9.17 -9.82 -18.82
CA CYS A 140 9.86 -10.72 -17.89
C CYS A 140 8.85 -11.54 -17.08
N TYR A 141 9.02 -12.87 -17.11
CA TYR A 141 8.01 -13.78 -16.58
C TYR A 141 7.93 -13.80 -15.05
N SER A 142 9.07 -13.72 -14.37
CA SER A 142 9.14 -13.64 -12.91
C SER A 142 8.56 -12.32 -12.39
N ILE A 143 8.83 -11.19 -13.06
CA ILE A 143 8.20 -9.89 -12.76
C ILE A 143 6.69 -9.96 -12.99
N ALA A 144 6.22 -10.54 -14.10
CA ALA A 144 4.79 -10.74 -14.36
C ALA A 144 4.10 -11.61 -13.29
N CYS A 145 4.81 -12.60 -12.72
CA CYS A 145 4.28 -13.37 -11.59
C CYS A 145 4.19 -12.52 -10.33
N ALA A 146 5.21 -11.70 -10.04
CA ALA A 146 5.22 -10.78 -8.91
C ALA A 146 4.10 -9.74 -9.01
N SER A 147 3.86 -9.16 -10.19
CA SER A 147 2.80 -8.16 -10.43
C SER A 147 1.42 -8.69 -10.06
N ILE A 148 1.11 -9.93 -10.46
CA ILE A 148 -0.15 -10.61 -10.13
C ILE A 148 -0.26 -10.82 -8.61
N VAL A 149 0.79 -11.33 -7.97
CA VAL A 149 0.81 -11.58 -6.53
C VAL A 149 0.61 -10.28 -5.74
N ALA A 150 1.35 -9.22 -6.09
CA ALA A 150 1.24 -7.91 -5.45
C ALA A 150 -0.18 -7.34 -5.60
N LYS A 151 -0.73 -7.38 -6.83
CA LYS A 151 -2.08 -6.90 -7.13
C LYS A 151 -3.16 -7.64 -6.34
N VAL A 152 -3.11 -8.96 -6.27
CA VAL A 152 -4.08 -9.77 -5.51
C VAL A 152 -4.01 -9.46 -4.02
N VAL A 153 -2.81 -9.33 -3.45
CA VAL A 153 -2.65 -8.97 -2.04
C VAL A 153 -3.22 -7.58 -1.76
N ARG A 154 -2.87 -6.59 -2.58
CA ARG A 154 -3.36 -5.21 -2.38
C ARG A 154 -4.87 -5.11 -2.54
N ASP A 155 -5.45 -5.74 -3.56
CA ASP A 155 -6.90 -5.70 -3.79
C ASP A 155 -7.66 -6.36 -2.63
N ARG A 156 -7.15 -7.47 -2.08
CA ARG A 156 -7.70 -8.09 -0.85
C ARG A 156 -7.65 -7.14 0.35
N LEU A 157 -6.55 -6.40 0.52
CA LEU A 157 -6.44 -5.40 1.60
C LEU A 157 -7.45 -4.26 1.40
N MET A 158 -7.58 -3.73 0.19
CA MET A 158 -8.53 -2.65 -0.10
C MET A 158 -9.98 -3.09 0.12
N ARG A 159 -10.36 -4.32 -0.25
CA ARG A 159 -11.69 -4.87 0.05
C ARG A 159 -11.97 -4.96 1.56
N ARG A 160 -10.97 -5.34 2.36
CA ARG A 160 -11.11 -5.34 3.83
C ARG A 160 -11.24 -3.93 4.40
N LEU A 161 -10.52 -2.96 3.84
CA LEU A 161 -10.66 -1.55 4.22
C LEU A 161 -12.04 -1.00 3.84
N ALA A 162 -12.55 -1.34 2.66
CA ALA A 162 -13.89 -0.93 2.20
C ALA A 162 -14.99 -1.41 3.17
N ALA A 163 -14.89 -2.64 3.65
CA ALA A 163 -15.83 -3.17 4.64
C ALA A 163 -15.74 -2.45 6.00
N ARG A 164 -14.55 -1.99 6.40
CA ARG A 164 -14.33 -1.28 7.67
C ARG A 164 -14.67 0.20 7.60
N TYR A 165 -14.51 0.81 6.43
CA TYR A 165 -14.79 2.23 6.15
C TYR A 165 -15.70 2.31 4.91
N PRO A 166 -17.00 2.07 5.09
CA PRO A 166 -17.95 2.10 3.98
C PRO A 166 -18.10 3.52 3.41
N GLY A 167 -18.52 3.62 2.15
CA GLY A 167 -18.87 4.88 1.50
C GLY A 167 -17.78 5.53 0.64
N TYR A 168 -16.54 5.02 0.66
CA TYR A 168 -15.43 5.52 -0.17
C TYR A 168 -15.24 4.79 -1.52
N GLY A 169 -16.02 3.74 -1.79
CA GLY A 169 -15.93 2.97 -3.03
C GLY A 169 -14.70 2.07 -3.18
N TRP A 170 -13.93 1.83 -2.11
CA TRP A 170 -12.64 1.12 -2.21
C TRP A 170 -12.75 -0.34 -2.67
N GLU A 171 -13.92 -0.95 -2.60
CA GLU A 171 -14.20 -2.28 -3.15
C GLU A 171 -14.06 -2.35 -4.67
N HIS A 172 -14.20 -1.22 -5.37
CA HIS A 172 -14.09 -1.15 -6.83
C HIS A 172 -12.99 -0.17 -7.29
N ASN A 173 -12.86 1.01 -6.69
CA ASN A 173 -11.83 1.98 -7.06
C ASN A 173 -10.46 1.69 -6.44
N ALA A 174 -10.35 0.75 -5.49
CA ALA A 174 -9.10 0.32 -4.84
C ALA A 174 -8.22 1.46 -4.28
N GLY A 175 -8.85 2.57 -3.86
CA GLY A 175 -8.21 3.75 -3.28
C GLY A 175 -7.63 4.73 -4.30
N TYR A 176 -7.84 4.51 -5.61
CA TYR A 176 -7.53 5.50 -6.64
C TYR A 176 -8.44 6.72 -6.48
N ALA A 177 -7.94 7.91 -6.82
CA ALA A 177 -8.72 9.15 -6.73
C ALA A 177 -9.73 9.27 -7.88
N THR A 178 -10.66 8.31 -7.99
CA THR A 178 -11.80 8.36 -8.90
C THR A 178 -12.81 9.43 -8.45
N ALA A 179 -13.79 9.77 -9.29
CA ALA A 179 -14.76 10.81 -8.97
C ALA A 179 -15.55 10.52 -7.69
N ASP A 180 -16.04 9.28 -7.56
CA ASP A 180 -16.75 8.77 -6.38
C ASP A 180 -15.88 8.82 -5.11
N HIS A 181 -14.60 8.47 -5.21
CA HIS A 181 -13.70 8.51 -4.06
C HIS A 181 -13.42 9.95 -3.61
N ARG A 182 -13.23 10.89 -4.54
CA ARG A 182 -13.03 12.31 -4.20
C ARG A 182 -14.27 12.92 -3.56
N GLU A 183 -15.45 12.62 -4.07
CA GLU A 183 -16.72 13.04 -3.48
C GLU A 183 -16.92 12.46 -2.08
N ALA A 184 -16.66 11.17 -1.91
CA ALA A 184 -16.71 10.52 -0.61
C ALA A 184 -15.70 11.12 0.37
N LEU A 185 -14.50 11.50 -0.09
CA LEU A 185 -13.47 12.14 0.73
C LEU A 185 -13.90 13.52 1.22
N GLN A 186 -14.61 14.29 0.39
CA GLN A 186 -15.20 15.57 0.78
C GLN A 186 -16.33 15.38 1.80
N ARG A 187 -17.23 14.43 1.54
CA ARG A 187 -18.42 14.18 2.37
C ARG A 187 -18.10 13.53 3.72
N LEU A 188 -17.19 12.55 3.73
CA LEU A 188 -16.90 11.70 4.90
C LEU A 188 -15.59 12.09 5.61
N GLY A 189 -14.79 12.97 5.01
CA GLY A 189 -13.45 13.30 5.48
C GLY A 189 -12.42 12.17 5.29
N PRO A 190 -11.14 12.41 5.60
CA PRO A 190 -10.08 11.43 5.46
C PRO A 190 -10.00 10.46 6.65
N THR A 191 -9.88 9.16 6.35
CA THR A 191 -9.50 8.11 7.32
C THR A 191 -7.99 8.06 7.59
N PRO A 192 -7.52 7.31 8.62
CA PRO A 192 -6.11 7.02 8.85
C PRO A 192 -5.39 6.29 7.70
N PHE A 193 -6.11 5.78 6.71
CA PHE A 193 -5.56 5.08 5.55
C PHE A 193 -5.40 5.99 4.32
N HIS A 194 -5.76 7.27 4.41
CA HIS A 194 -5.47 8.26 3.37
C HIS A 194 -4.07 8.84 3.52
N ARG A 195 -3.37 8.96 2.40
CA ARG A 195 -2.02 9.52 2.30
C ARG A 195 -2.12 11.03 2.39
N ARG A 196 -1.87 11.58 3.58
CA ARG A 196 -2.08 13.01 3.85
C ARG A 196 -1.10 13.89 3.08
N SER A 197 0.02 13.33 2.63
CA SER A 197 0.98 14.00 1.76
C SER A 197 0.52 14.16 0.31
N PHE A 198 -0.57 13.49 -0.11
CA PHE A 198 -1.02 13.52 -1.50
C PHE A 198 -1.99 14.67 -1.74
N ALA A 199 -1.78 15.42 -2.83
CA ALA A 199 -2.52 16.66 -3.11
C ALA A 199 -4.06 16.52 -3.03
N PRO A 200 -4.73 15.47 -3.58
CA PRO A 200 -6.18 15.36 -3.45
C PRO A 200 -6.67 15.23 -1.99
N VAL A 201 -5.85 14.64 -1.12
CA VAL A 201 -6.16 14.50 0.32
C VAL A 201 -5.91 15.81 1.04
N GLN A 202 -4.84 16.53 0.69
CA GLN A 202 -4.56 17.87 1.23
C GLN A 202 -5.67 18.86 0.89
N VAL A 203 -6.19 18.83 -0.35
CA VAL A 203 -7.33 19.67 -0.75
C VAL A 203 -8.57 19.40 0.12
N ALA A 204 -8.88 18.14 0.38
CA ALA A 204 -10.01 17.79 1.25
C ALA A 204 -9.79 18.22 2.70
N LEU A 205 -8.56 18.06 3.23
CA LEU A 205 -8.20 18.53 4.57
C LEU A 205 -8.30 20.06 4.70
N ASN A 206 -7.84 20.79 3.69
CA ASN A 206 -7.90 22.25 3.69
C ASN A 206 -9.35 22.76 3.58
N GLY A 207 -10.20 22.08 2.80
CA GLY A 207 -11.64 22.38 2.74
C GLY A 207 -12.29 22.26 4.11
N LEU A 208 -12.03 21.16 4.83
CA LEU A 208 -12.50 20.97 6.20
C LEU A 208 -12.01 22.08 7.15
N GLN A 209 -10.77 22.54 6.99
CA GLN A 209 -10.22 23.64 7.80
C GLN A 209 -10.90 24.98 7.53
N MET A 210 -11.40 25.21 6.31
CA MET A 210 -12.11 26.45 5.97
C MET A 210 -13.56 26.47 6.45
N ASP A 211 -14.14 25.30 6.65
CA ASP A 211 -15.46 25.15 7.25
C ASP A 211 -15.42 25.12 8.79
N LEU A 212 -14.24 25.21 9.43
CA LEU A 212 -14.17 25.43 10.87
C LEU A 212 -14.73 26.83 11.18
N PRO A 213 -15.68 26.97 12.12
CA PRO A 213 -16.13 28.27 12.57
C PRO A 213 -15.00 28.92 13.37
N LEU A 214 -14.13 29.65 12.70
CA LEU A 214 -13.07 30.47 13.31
C LEU A 214 -13.60 31.86 13.71
N GLY A 215 -14.92 32.04 13.78
CA GLY A 215 -15.53 33.27 14.25
C GLY A 215 -15.20 33.48 15.72
N VAL A 216 -14.85 34.71 16.10
CA VAL A 216 -14.55 35.09 17.49
C VAL A 216 -15.70 34.66 18.40
N GLU A 217 -16.95 34.78 17.94
CA GLU A 217 -18.18 34.32 18.64
C GLU A 217 -18.16 32.84 19.02
N ALA A 218 -17.70 31.93 18.15
CA ALA A 218 -17.64 30.50 18.45
C ALA A 218 -16.55 30.15 19.49
N VAL A 219 -15.50 30.97 19.59
CA VAL A 219 -14.49 30.85 20.63
C VAL A 219 -15.03 31.38 21.97
N VAL A 220 -15.83 32.46 21.95
CA VAL A 220 -16.46 33.01 23.17
C VAL A 220 -17.49 32.03 23.74
N ASP A 221 -18.27 31.36 22.88
CA ASP A 221 -19.25 30.37 23.31
C ASP A 221 -18.59 29.14 23.95
N LEU A 222 -17.46 28.66 23.38
CA LEU A 222 -16.69 27.56 23.96
C LEU A 222 -16.01 27.94 25.29
N GLU A 223 -15.49 29.16 25.43
CA GLU A 223 -14.93 29.62 26.70
C GLU A 223 -16.02 29.78 27.78
N ALA A 224 -17.22 30.23 27.41
CA ALA A 224 -18.35 30.35 28.32
C ALA A 224 -18.92 28.98 28.74
N GLU A 225 -19.07 28.04 27.80
CA GLU A 225 -19.47 26.66 28.09
C GLU A 225 -18.43 25.96 28.98
N PHE A 226 -17.14 26.09 28.67
CA PHE A 226 -16.07 25.48 29.46
C PHE A 226 -15.94 26.12 30.86
N ALA A 227 -16.15 27.43 30.98
CA ALA A 227 -16.18 28.10 32.29
C ALA A 227 -17.38 27.66 33.13
N THR A 228 -18.52 27.37 32.49
CA THR A 228 -19.73 26.87 33.16
C THR A 228 -19.53 25.42 33.63
N GLU A 229 -19.04 24.54 32.76
CA GLU A 229 -18.71 23.15 33.12
C GLU A 229 -17.64 23.08 34.21
N LEU A 230 -16.62 23.94 34.15
CA LEU A 230 -15.58 24.01 35.18
C LEU A 230 -16.13 24.53 36.51
N ALA A 231 -17.04 25.49 36.50
CA ALA A 231 -17.70 26.00 37.71
C ALA A 231 -18.62 24.93 38.34
N GLU A 232 -19.36 24.17 37.54
CA GLU A 232 -20.18 23.06 37.99
C GLU A 232 -19.33 21.94 38.62
N LEU A 233 -18.23 21.56 37.98
CA LEU A 233 -17.26 20.59 38.53
C LEU A 233 -16.62 21.07 39.84
N ILE A 234 -16.35 22.37 39.97
CA ILE A 234 -15.79 22.97 41.20
C ILE A 234 -16.82 22.97 42.34
N GLU A 235 -18.10 23.24 42.07
CA GLU A 235 -19.17 23.16 43.06
C GLU A 235 -19.49 21.72 43.47
N GLU A 236 -19.50 20.77 42.53
CA GLU A 236 -19.62 19.35 42.84
C GLU A 236 -18.47 18.86 43.74
N ALA A 237 -17.25 19.34 43.51
CA ALA A 237 -16.09 19.04 44.36
C ALA A 237 -16.16 19.71 45.76
N ARG A 238 -16.93 20.79 45.93
CA ARG A 238 -17.20 21.42 47.24
C ARG A 238 -18.33 20.74 48.02
N LEU A 239 -19.29 20.15 47.33
CA LEU A 239 -20.43 19.45 47.91
C LEU A 239 -20.18 17.95 48.14
N ALA A 240 -19.05 17.41 47.66
CA ALA A 240 -18.63 16.04 47.95
C ALA A 240 -18.41 15.85 49.47
N PRO A 241 -19.12 14.92 50.13
CA PRO A 241 -18.97 14.70 51.56
C PRO A 241 -17.56 14.19 51.88
N THR A 242 -16.91 14.76 52.88
CA THR A 242 -15.70 14.22 53.48
C THR A 242 -16.01 12.88 54.12
N SER A 243 -15.83 11.78 53.38
CA SER A 243 -15.89 10.44 53.93
C SER A 243 -14.58 10.13 54.67
N SER A 244 -14.54 10.50 55.95
CA SER A 244 -13.83 9.82 57.04
C SER A 244 -14.68 10.08 58.29
N ASP A 245 -15.25 9.08 58.94
CA ASP A 245 -14.45 8.13 59.70
C ASP A 245 -14.89 6.67 59.54
N ALA A 246 -13.87 5.84 59.34
CA ALA A 246 -13.86 4.46 59.79
C ALA A 246 -13.62 4.48 61.32
N GLY A 247 -14.57 3.89 62.05
CA GLY A 247 -14.52 3.59 63.48
C GLY A 247 -15.65 2.63 63.81
#